data_AF-A0A0C3AL35-F1
#
_entry.id   AF-A0A0C3AL35-F1
#
_cell.length_a   1.000
_cell.length_b   1.000
_cell.length_c   1.000
_cell.angle_alpha   90.00
_cell.angle_beta   90.00
_cell.angle_gamma   90.00
#
_symmetry.space_group_name_H-M   'P 1'
#
loop_
_entity.id
_entity.type
_entity.pdbx_description
1 polymer ?
#
loop_
_entity_poly.entity_id
_entity_poly.type
_entity_poly.pdbx_seq_one_letter_code
_entity_poly.pdbx_strand_id
1 'polypeptide(L)'
;IKAFNAHSWEDVKACIAPDVEIYVRGKLDIKDNWEQLEKNYRTHWAMPNGYVDVLKLEEFDHGVDVEILDRARQKVIDVRYTYAQQGGKWLQIKHEIDNIRDAAQ
;
A
#
# COMPACT_ATOMS: atom_id res chain seq x y z
N ILE A 1 1.65 -6.26 -1.47
CA ILE A 1 1.51 -7.05 -0.21
C ILE A 1 2.59 -8.09 0.00
N LYS A 2 2.79 -9.08 -0.89
CA LYS A 2 3.85 -10.11 -0.69
C LYS A 2 5.25 -9.51 -0.48
N ALA A 3 5.67 -8.59 -1.36
CA ALA A 3 6.93 -7.85 -1.24
C ALA A 3 7.02 -7.04 0.07
N PHE A 4 5.90 -6.43 0.48
CA PHE A 4 5.81 -5.70 1.75
C PHE A 4 6.04 -6.63 2.94
N ASN A 5 5.36 -7.79 3.01
CA ASN A 5 5.51 -8.73 4.11
C ASN A 5 6.87 -9.44 4.11
N ALA A 6 7.57 -9.47 2.98
CA ALA A 6 8.97 -9.93 2.91
C ALA A 6 9.97 -8.86 3.38
N HIS A 7 9.50 -7.68 3.79
CA HIS A 7 10.31 -6.52 4.17
C HIS A 7 11.34 -6.12 3.10
N SER A 8 11.00 -6.34 1.82
CA SER A 8 11.87 -6.08 0.67
C SER A 8 11.47 -4.78 -0.02
N TRP A 9 12.22 -3.71 0.23
CA TRP A 9 11.97 -2.42 -0.41
C TRP A 9 12.15 -2.48 -1.92
N GLU A 10 13.17 -3.17 -2.41
CA GLU A 10 13.44 -3.29 -3.85
C GLU A 10 12.26 -3.97 -4.57
N ASP A 11 11.69 -5.02 -3.98
CA ASP A 11 10.53 -5.71 -4.57
C ASP A 11 9.25 -4.86 -4.50
N VAL A 12 9.08 -4.09 -3.41
CA VAL A 12 7.98 -3.12 -3.31
C VAL A 12 8.11 -2.05 -4.39
N LYS A 13 9.30 -1.48 -4.54
CA LYS A 13 9.61 -0.46 -5.54
C LYS A 13 9.39 -0.98 -6.97
N ALA A 14 9.69 -2.25 -7.24
CA ALA A 14 9.44 -2.86 -8.54
C ALA A 14 7.94 -2.99 -8.92
N CYS A 15 7.02 -2.90 -7.95
CA CYS A 15 5.58 -2.95 -8.17
C CYS A 15 4.92 -1.56 -8.30
N ILE A 16 5.66 -0.49 -7.99
CA ILE A 16 5.14 0.87 -7.85
C ILE A 16 5.71 1.76 -8.95
N ALA A 17 4.86 2.54 -9.59
CA ALA A 17 5.27 3.47 -10.64
C ALA A 17 6.11 4.62 -10.07
N PRO A 18 7.12 5.14 -10.81
CA PRO A 18 7.97 6.27 -10.41
C PRO A 18 7.17 7.50 -9.95
N ASP A 19 6.00 7.71 -10.54
CA ASP A 19 5.07 8.82 -10.36
C ASP A 19 3.84 8.47 -9.51
N VAL A 20 3.95 7.44 -8.64
CA VAL A 20 2.84 7.03 -7.77
C VAL A 20 2.34 8.19 -6.90
N GLU A 21 1.01 8.29 -6.79
CA GLU A 21 0.35 9.22 -5.88
C GLU A 21 -0.30 8.44 -4.73
N ILE A 22 0.03 8.81 -3.50
CA ILE A 22 -0.57 8.23 -2.30
C ILE A 22 -1.49 9.27 -1.66
N TYR A 23 -2.76 8.90 -1.52
CA TYR A 23 -3.80 9.69 -0.92
C TYR A 23 -4.24 9.08 0.41
N VAL A 24 -4.47 9.92 1.40
CA VAL A 24 -5.11 9.53 2.66
C VAL A 24 -6.37 10.37 2.81
N ARG A 25 -7.53 9.70 2.80
CA ARG A 25 -8.86 10.33 2.91
C ARG A 25 -9.03 11.48 1.90
N GLY A 26 -8.66 11.21 0.65
CA GLY A 26 -8.73 12.16 -0.47
C GLY A 26 -7.68 13.28 -0.47
N LYS A 27 -6.75 13.32 0.51
CA LYS A 27 -5.64 14.29 0.53
C LYS A 27 -4.36 13.65 0.05
N LEU A 28 -3.67 14.29 -0.89
CA LEU A 28 -2.36 13.83 -1.35
C LEU A 28 -1.36 13.90 -0.19
N ASP A 29 -0.76 12.76 0.14
CA ASP A 29 0.21 12.60 1.22
C ASP A 29 1.62 12.43 0.66
N ILE A 30 1.79 11.58 -0.38
CA ILE A 30 3.09 11.32 -1.01
C ILE A 30 2.94 11.39 -2.54
N LYS A 31 3.85 12.13 -3.17
CA LYS A 31 4.06 12.14 -4.62
C LYS A 31 5.55 12.33 -4.89
N ASP A 32 6.11 11.53 -5.80
CA ASP A 32 7.51 11.60 -6.24
C ASP A 32 8.56 11.56 -5.10
N ASN A 33 8.19 11.08 -3.91
CA ASN A 33 9.04 11.09 -2.72
C ASN A 33 9.37 9.68 -2.23
N TRP A 34 10.26 9.04 -2.99
CA TRP A 34 10.70 7.66 -2.76
C TRP A 34 11.42 7.47 -1.42
N GLU A 35 12.22 8.46 -0.99
CA GLU A 35 12.94 8.39 0.29
C GLU A 35 11.98 8.40 1.48
N GLN A 36 10.96 9.28 1.45
CA GLN A 36 9.94 9.32 2.49
C GLN A 36 9.10 8.05 2.51
N LEU A 37 8.75 7.53 1.32
CA LEU A 37 7.99 6.29 1.21
C LEU A 37 8.79 5.10 1.78
N GLU A 38 10.06 4.95 1.40
CA GLU A 38 10.96 3.93 1.94
C GLU A 38 11.08 4.03 3.46
N LYS A 39 11.29 5.25 3.97
CA LYS A 39 11.39 5.50 5.41
C LYS A 39 10.11 5.07 6.13
N ASN A 40 8.94 5.36 5.57
CA ASN A 40 7.66 4.97 6.15
C ASN A 40 7.50 3.44 6.23
N TYR A 41 7.84 2.73 5.14
CA TYR A 41 7.82 1.26 5.13
C TYR A 41 8.80 0.66 6.14
N ARG A 42 10.06 1.13 6.15
CA ARG A 42 11.07 0.65 7.10
C ARG A 42 10.69 0.92 8.55
N THR A 43 10.13 2.09 8.84
CA THR A 43 9.64 2.44 10.19
C THR A 43 8.53 1.49 10.62
N HIS A 44 7.63 1.13 9.70
CA HIS A 44 6.57 0.18 9.97
C HIS A 44 7.09 -1.25 10.19
N TRP A 45 8.00 -1.74 9.33
CA TRP A 45 8.58 -3.08 9.45
C TRP A 45 9.38 -3.27 10.75
N ALA A 46 9.91 -2.19 11.33
CA ALA A 46 10.57 -2.23 12.62
C ALA A 46 9.61 -2.43 13.81
N MET A 47 8.30 -2.31 13.61
CA MET A 47 7.31 -2.56 14.66
C MET A 47 7.13 -4.07 14.90
N PRO A 48 6.81 -4.50 16.14
CA PRO A 48 6.38 -5.87 16.40
C PRO A 48 5.17 -6.23 15.52
N ASN A 49 5.23 -7.37 14.86
CA ASN A 49 4.22 -7.80 13.88
C ASN A 49 3.99 -6.78 12.73
N GLY A 50 5.05 -6.14 12.21
CA GLY A 50 5.04 -5.26 11.05
C GLY A 50 4.71 -5.96 9.71
N TYR A 51 3.63 -6.73 9.71
CA TYR A 51 3.04 -7.45 8.60
C TYR A 51 1.61 -6.99 8.41
N VAL A 52 1.10 -7.21 7.22
CA VAL A 52 -0.29 -6.94 6.88
C VAL A 52 -0.97 -8.19 6.32
N ASP A 53 -2.24 -8.39 6.64
CA ASP A 53 -3.06 -9.44 6.04
C ASP A 53 -4.13 -8.84 5.13
N VAL A 54 -4.46 -9.55 4.06
CA VAL A 54 -5.58 -9.19 3.18
C VAL A 54 -6.83 -9.87 3.73
N LEU A 55 -7.81 -9.08 4.14
CA LEU A 55 -9.11 -9.55 4.62
C LEU A 55 -10.11 -9.71 3.47
N LYS A 56 -10.12 -8.74 2.56
CA LYS A 56 -11.00 -8.71 1.39
C LYS A 56 -10.25 -8.16 0.19
N LEU A 57 -10.59 -8.66 -0.99
CA LEU A 57 -10.00 -8.23 -2.26
C LEU A 57 -11.09 -8.24 -3.34
N GLU A 58 -11.28 -7.11 -4.01
CA GLU A 58 -12.24 -6.92 -5.11
C GLU A 58 -11.54 -6.28 -6.31
N GLU A 59 -11.47 -6.99 -7.44
CA GLU A 59 -10.78 -6.53 -8.65
C GLU A 59 -11.72 -5.71 -9.55
N PHE A 60 -11.14 -4.74 -10.28
CA PHE A 60 -11.79 -4.01 -11.36
C PHE A 60 -10.79 -3.73 -12.48
N ASP A 61 -11.28 -3.26 -13.65
CA ASP A 61 -10.51 -3.20 -14.92
C ASP A 61 -9.08 -2.64 -14.80
N HIS A 62 -8.84 -1.71 -13.88
CA HIS A 62 -7.56 -1.04 -13.69
C HIS A 62 -7.12 -0.96 -12.24
N GLY A 63 -7.56 -1.87 -11.38
CA GLY A 63 -7.27 -1.76 -9.96
C GLY A 63 -7.83 -2.85 -9.09
N VAL A 64 -7.60 -2.67 -7.80
CA VAL A 64 -8.13 -3.55 -6.76
C VAL A 64 -8.50 -2.72 -5.55
N ASP A 65 -9.68 -2.98 -5.01
CA ASP A 65 -10.09 -2.54 -3.69
C ASP A 65 -9.72 -3.65 -2.70
N VAL A 66 -8.96 -3.29 -1.68
CA VAL A 66 -8.44 -4.24 -0.70
C VAL A 66 -8.71 -3.75 0.71
N GLU A 67 -9.15 -4.66 1.55
CA GLU A 67 -9.24 -4.45 2.98
C GLU A 67 -8.04 -5.13 3.64
N ILE A 68 -7.21 -4.34 4.33
CA ILE A 68 -5.95 -4.78 4.90
C ILE A 68 -5.99 -4.68 6.42
N LEU A 69 -5.60 -5.74 7.11
CA LEU A 69 -5.32 -5.72 8.55
C LEU A 69 -3.83 -5.42 8.78
N ASP A 70 -3.53 -4.24 9.31
CA ASP A 70 -2.22 -3.92 9.88
C ASP A 70 -2.09 -4.61 11.25
N ARG A 71 -1.25 -5.66 11.32
CA ARG A 71 -1.05 -6.45 12.55
C ARG A 71 -0.27 -5.71 13.61
N ALA A 72 0.61 -4.78 13.24
CA ALA A 72 1.40 -4.01 14.19
C ALA A 72 0.53 -2.98 14.91
N ARG A 73 -0.43 -2.37 14.19
CA ARG A 73 -1.30 -1.31 14.71
C ARG A 73 -2.69 -1.80 15.11
N GLN A 74 -3.05 -3.04 14.80
CA GLN A 74 -4.40 -3.60 14.97
C GLN A 74 -5.46 -2.71 14.29
N LYS A 75 -5.18 -2.29 13.06
CA LYS A 75 -6.08 -1.44 12.27
C LYS A 75 -6.51 -2.16 11.01
N VAL A 76 -7.77 -2.02 10.65
CA VAL A 76 -8.26 -2.37 9.32
C VAL A 76 -8.26 -1.11 8.46
N ILE A 77 -7.69 -1.25 7.26
CA ILE A 77 -7.42 -0.17 6.33
C ILE A 77 -8.09 -0.53 5.01
N ASP A 78 -8.99 0.34 4.55
CA ASP A 78 -9.61 0.20 3.24
C ASP A 78 -8.75 0.97 2.23
N VAL A 79 -8.21 0.24 1.24
CA VAL A 79 -7.26 0.77 0.28
C VAL A 79 -7.70 0.46 -1.14
N ARG A 80 -7.67 1.46 -2.01
CA ARG A 80 -7.80 1.31 -3.45
C ARG A 80 -6.44 1.46 -4.12
N TYR A 81 -6.01 0.43 -4.84
CA TYR A 81 -4.85 0.49 -5.73
C TYR A 81 -5.31 0.63 -7.18
N THR A 82 -4.76 1.60 -7.88
CA THR A 82 -4.97 1.76 -9.33
C THR A 82 -3.68 1.45 -10.06
N TYR A 83 -3.77 0.66 -11.12
CA TYR A 83 -2.65 0.23 -11.96
C TYR A 83 -2.78 0.79 -13.37
N ALA A 84 -1.63 1.04 -13.99
CA ALA A 84 -1.54 1.34 -15.42
C ALA A 84 -0.41 0.54 -16.06
N GLN A 85 -0.51 0.31 -17.37
CA GLN A 85 0.59 -0.28 -18.12
C GLN A 85 1.66 0.78 -18.43
N GLN A 86 2.88 0.53 -17.96
CA GLN A 86 4.06 1.31 -18.31
C GLN A 86 5.15 0.34 -18.76
N GLY A 87 5.64 0.50 -20.01
CA GLY A 87 6.69 -0.36 -20.56
C GLY A 87 6.34 -1.86 -20.58
N GLY A 88 5.06 -2.21 -20.80
CA GLY A 88 4.59 -3.60 -20.82
C GLY A 88 4.40 -4.25 -19.44
N LYS A 89 4.53 -3.49 -18.35
CA LYS A 89 4.28 -3.94 -16.98
C LYS A 89 3.11 -3.18 -16.36
N TRP A 90 2.30 -3.87 -15.57
CA TRP A 90 1.31 -3.21 -14.72
C TRP A 90 2.00 -2.67 -13.47
N LEU A 91 1.99 -1.35 -13.31
CA LEU A 91 2.57 -0.67 -12.16
C LEU A 91 1.48 0.08 -11.41
N GLN A 92 1.60 0.11 -10.07
CA GLN A 92 0.70 0.86 -9.22
C GLN A 92 0.97 2.36 -9.39
N ILE A 93 -0.02 3.09 -9.88
CA ILE A 93 0.06 4.54 -10.11
C ILE A 93 -0.69 5.35 -9.04
N LYS A 94 -1.66 4.73 -8.35
CA LYS A 94 -2.40 5.38 -7.26
C LYS A 94 -2.58 4.43 -6.09
N HIS A 95 -2.40 4.96 -4.89
CA HIS A 95 -2.69 4.32 -3.61
C HIS A 95 -3.64 5.24 -2.85
N GLU A 96 -4.87 4.83 -2.61
CA GLU A 96 -5.86 5.64 -1.90
C GLU A 96 -6.32 4.93 -0.64
N ILE A 97 -6.01 5.52 0.52
CA ILE A 97 -6.44 5.04 1.83
C ILE A 97 -7.73 5.78 2.18
N ASP A 98 -8.87 5.11 2.00
CA ASP A 98 -10.18 5.72 2.20
C ASP A 98 -10.56 5.78 3.68
N ASN A 99 -10.28 4.70 4.40
CA ASN A 99 -10.74 4.53 5.77
C ASN A 99 -9.74 3.74 6.61
N ILE A 100 -9.70 4.06 7.90
CA ILE A 100 -8.86 3.40 8.91
C ILE A 100 -9.71 3.24 10.15
N ARG A 101 -9.88 2.00 10.61
CA ARG A 101 -10.65 1.65 11.81
C ARG A 101 -9.92 0.64 12.68
N ASP A 102 -10.29 0.55 13.94
CA ASP A 102 -9.81 -0.52 14.82
C ASP A 102 -10.25 -1.89 14.30
N ALA A 103 -9.34 -2.86 14.37
CA ALA A 103 -9.72 -4.26 14.22
C ALA A 103 -10.65 -4.63 15.39
N ALA A 104 -11.77 -5.30 15.09
CA ALA A 104 -12.60 -5.87 16.14
C ALA A 104 -11.76 -6.90 16.92
N GLN A 105 -11.80 -6.82 18.26
CA GLN A 105 -11.14 -7.77 19.16
C GLN A 105 -11.81 -9.15 19.09
#